data_AF-A0A6I0F7P0-F1
#
_entry.id   AF-A0A6I0F7P0-F1
#
_cell.length_a   1.000
_cell.length_b   1.000
_cell.length_c   1.000
_cell.angle_alpha   90.00
_cell.angle_beta   90.00
_cell.angle_gamma   90.00
#
_symmetry.space_group_name_H-M   'P 1'
#
loop_
_entity.id
_entity.type
_entity.pdbx_description
1 polymer ?
#
loop_
_entity_poly.entity_id
_entity_poly.type
_entity_poly.pdbx_seq_one_letter_code
_entity_poly.pdbx_strand_id
1 'polypeptide(L)' 'MAWGVKETIEVSEADAVKEFIKALEGSEIELGNGSKATLLKGDVKEKKDKAILIYRYQLR' A
#
# COMPACT_ATOMS: atom_id res chain seq x y z
N MET A 1 -4.14 -2.45 -15.99
CA MET A 1 -5.17 -1.67 -15.28
C MET A 1 -4.64 -1.37 -13.89
N ALA A 2 -4.78 -0.13 -13.38
CA ALA A 2 -4.28 0.22 -12.05
C ALA A 2 -5.39 0.12 -11.00
N TRP A 3 -5.20 -0.70 -9.98
CA TRP A 3 -6.15 -0.95 -8.91
C TRP A 3 -5.80 -0.18 -7.65
N GLY A 4 -6.81 0.34 -6.96
CA GLY A 4 -6.66 1.04 -5.69
C GLY A 4 -7.26 0.22 -4.57
N VAL A 5 -6.49 0.04 -3.50
CA VAL A 5 -6.87 -0.70 -2.30
C VAL A 5 -6.99 0.28 -1.14
N LYS A 6 -7.95 0.02 -0.27
CA LYS A 6 -8.14 0.74 0.99
C LYS A 6 -8.36 -0.29 2.08
N GLU A 7 -7.51 -0.26 3.10
CA GLU A 7 -7.58 -1.18 4.21
C GLU A 7 -7.51 -0.40 5.53
N THR A 8 -8.19 -0.91 6.55
CA THR A 8 -8.14 -0.30 7.89
C THR A 8 -7.05 -1.00 8.68
N ILE A 9 -6.16 -0.22 9.27
CA ILE A 9 -5.06 -0.70 10.12
C ILE A 9 -5.15 -0.02 11.50
N GLU A 10 -4.46 -0.59 12.47
CA GLU A 10 -4.36 0.02 13.80
C GLU A 10 -3.56 1.33 13.73
N VAL A 11 -3.96 2.31 14.54
CA VAL A 11 -3.29 3.63 14.58
C VAL A 11 -1.84 3.50 15.05
N SER A 12 -1.58 2.55 15.95
CA SER A 12 -0.22 2.29 16.46
C SER A 12 0.76 1.84 15.39
N GLU A 13 0.27 1.26 14.28
CA GLU A 13 1.10 0.81 13.16
C GLU A 13 1.15 1.83 12.02
N ALA A 14 0.40 2.94 12.11
CA ALA A 14 0.19 3.87 11.01
C ALA A 14 1.50 4.45 10.46
N ASP A 15 2.43 4.84 11.34
CA ASP A 15 3.69 5.47 10.96
C ASP A 15 4.64 4.47 10.28
N ALA A 16 4.81 3.29 10.88
CA ALA A 16 5.63 2.21 10.33
C ALA A 16 5.11 1.74 8.96
N VAL A 17 3.79 1.55 8.83
CA VAL A 17 3.17 1.14 7.57
C VAL A 17 3.28 2.25 6.53
N LYS A 18 3.21 3.52 6.92
CA LYS A 18 3.36 4.67 6.02
C LYS A 18 4.77 4.77 5.46
N GLU A 19 5.80 4.62 6.29
CA GLU A 19 7.19 4.58 5.83
C GLU A 19 7.43 3.39 4.91
N PHE A 20 6.95 2.20 5.32
CA PHE A 20 7.11 0.98 4.55
C PHE A 20 6.44 1.07 3.18
N ILE A 21 5.17 1.50 3.11
CA ILE A 21 4.45 1.57 1.84
C ILE A 21 5.02 2.64 0.90
N LYS A 22 5.57 3.74 1.46
CA LYS A 22 6.26 4.76 0.67
C LYS A 22 7.59 4.26 0.11
N ALA A 23 8.35 3.52 0.90
CA ALA A 23 9.60 2.91 0.44
C ALA A 23 9.38 1.92 -0.72
N LEU A 24 8.19 1.30 -0.77
CA LEU A 24 7.81 0.40 -1.85
C LEU A 24 7.28 1.11 -3.12
N GLU A 25 7.05 2.43 -3.10
CA GLU A 25 6.55 3.15 -4.27
C GLU A 25 7.51 3.03 -5.46
N GLY A 26 7.01 2.59 -6.61
CA GLY A 26 7.82 2.31 -7.81
C GLY A 26 8.47 0.93 -7.83
N SER A 27 8.36 0.15 -6.75
CA SER A 27 8.92 -1.20 -6.70
C SER A 27 8.05 -2.22 -7.44
N GLU A 28 8.70 -3.23 -8.01
CA GLU A 28 8.05 -4.38 -8.65
C GLU A 28 8.06 -5.57 -7.69
N ILE A 29 6.87 -6.11 -7.41
CA ILE A 29 6.65 -7.22 -6.49
C ILE A 29 6.18 -8.41 -7.33
N GLU A 30 6.90 -9.52 -7.27
CA GLU A 30 6.49 -10.77 -7.89
C GLU A 30 5.40 -11.45 -7.03
N LEU A 31 4.28 -11.77 -7.66
CA LEU A 31 3.17 -12.46 -7.02
C LEU A 31 3.35 -13.97 -7.16
N GLY A 32 2.78 -14.75 -6.23
CA GLY A 32 2.91 -16.23 -6.22
C GLY A 32 2.34 -16.95 -7.45
N ASN A 33 1.68 -16.25 -8.37
CA ASN A 33 1.21 -16.77 -9.65
C ASN A 33 2.16 -16.44 -10.83
N GLY A 34 3.35 -15.86 -10.56
CA GLY A 34 4.33 -15.42 -11.56
C GLY A 34 4.02 -14.07 -12.23
N SER A 35 2.91 -13.41 -11.86
CA SER A 35 2.61 -12.05 -12.32
C SER A 35 3.42 -11.01 -11.53
N LYS A 36 3.67 -9.85 -12.14
CA LYS A 36 4.42 -8.77 -11.48
C LYS A 36 3.49 -7.61 -11.16
N ALA A 37 3.50 -7.15 -9.93
CA ALA A 37 2.75 -5.98 -9.49
C ALA A 37 3.72 -4.81 -9.29
N THR A 38 3.54 -3.73 -10.05
CA THR A 38 4.22 -2.47 -9.76
C THR A 38 3.40 -1.67 -8.76
N LEU A 39 3.97 -1.36 -7.60
CA LEU A 39 3.35 -0.42 -6.67
C LEU A 39 3.52 0.99 -7.24
N LEU A 40 2.41 1.69 -7.45
CA LEU A 40 2.42 3.04 -8.04
C LEU A 40 2.49 4.12 -6.97
N LYS A 41 1.65 3.98 -5.93
CA LYS A 41 1.54 4.97 -4.86
C LYS A 41 1.00 4.32 -3.59
N GLY A 42 1.46 4.76 -2.42
CA GLY A 42 1.02 4.29 -1.11
C GLY A 42 1.00 5.42 -0.10
N ASP A 43 -0.05 5.49 0.70
CA ASP A 43 -0.13 6.44 1.81
C ASP A 43 -1.02 5.88 2.93
N VAL A 44 -0.89 6.42 4.14
CA VAL A 44 -1.72 6.05 5.28
C VAL A 44 -2.43 7.29 5.78
N LYS A 45 -3.75 7.22 5.83
CA LYS A 45 -4.62 8.29 6.32
C LYS A 45 -5.14 7.96 7.70
N GLU A 46 -4.66 8.68 8.70
CA GLU A 46 -5.15 8.61 10.06
C GLU A 46 -6.50 9.34 10.23
N LYS A 47 -7.40 8.76 11.01
CA LYS A 47 -8.71 9.30 11.38
C LYS A 47 -9.08 8.89 12.80
N LYS A 48 -8.93 9.81 13.75
CA LYS A 48 -9.29 9.65 15.18
C LYS A 48 -8.78 8.31 15.74
N ASP A 49 -9.61 7.28 15.73
CA ASP A 49 -9.36 5.96 16.30
C ASP A 49 -8.94 4.88 15.28
N LYS A 50 -8.73 5.24 14.01
CA LYS A 50 -8.31 4.29 12.97
C LYS A 50 -7.36 4.90 11.95
N ALA A 51 -6.46 4.09 11.42
CA ALA A 51 -5.65 4.44 10.26
C ALA A 51 -6.15 3.68 9.03
N ILE A 52 -6.05 4.33 7.86
CA ILE A 52 -6.50 3.77 6.59
C ILE A 52 -5.31 3.72 5.66
N LEU A 53 -4.79 2.52 5.40
CA LEU A 53 -3.82 2.28 4.35
C LEU A 53 -4.51 2.41 2.99
N ILE A 54 -3.93 3.21 2.11
CA ILE A 54 -4.42 3.42 0.75
C ILE A 54 -3.25 3.25 -0.19
N TYR A 55 -3.30 2.25 -1.07
CA TYR A 55 -2.25 2.04 -2.06
C TYR A 55 -2.83 1.72 -3.43
N ARG A 56 -2.03 1.98 -4.46
CA ARG A 56 -2.35 1.73 -5.85
C ARG A 56 -1.27 0.89 -6.47
N TYR A 57 -1.67 -0.14 -7.19
CA TYR A 57 -0.76 -1.02 -7.90
C TYR A 57 -1.27 -1.34 -9.30
N GLN A 58 -0.38 -1.83 -10.15
CA GLN A 58 -0.71 -2.26 -11.50
C GLN A 58 -0.08 -3.63 -11.74
N LEU A 59 -0.89 -4.57 -12.21
CA LEU A 59 -0.38 -5.84 -12.73
C LEU A 59 0.28 -5.64 -14.10
N ARG A 60 1.41 -6.31 -14.29
CA ARG A 60 2.10 -6.56 -15.54
C ARG A 60 2.14 -8.04 -15.85
#